data_AF-A5CXW9-F1
#
_entry.id   AF-A5CXW9-F1
#
_cell.length_a   1.000
_cell.length_b   1.000
_cell.length_c   1.000
_cell.angle_alpha   90.00
_cell.angle_beta   90.00
_cell.angle_gamma   90.00
#
_symmetry.space_group_name_H-M   'P 1'
#
loop_
_entity.id
_entity.type
_entity.pdbx_description
1 polymer ?
#
loop_
_entity_poly.entity_id
_entity_poly.type
_entity_poly.pdbx_seq_one_letter_code
_entity_poly.pdbx_strand_id
1 'polypeptide(L)'
;MLFSGGIAQFYMYYLSDRLIGLNQLFAKSITEPSLSNDNIKYIQNTLNKLGFNTGEPNGISGQKTRCTTRAYQKANKLPIDGYVGYQLLQQLQ
;
A
#
# COMPACT_ATOMS: atom_id res chain seq x y z
N MET A 1 -5.35 37.39 -1.86
CA MET A 1 -5.51 36.75 -3.19
C MET A 1 -4.69 35.46 -3.15
N LEU A 2 -5.30 34.26 -3.01
CA LEU A 2 -5.84 33.39 -4.09
C LEU A 2 -4.69 32.90 -5.01
N PHE A 3 -4.32 31.63 -5.26
CA PHE A 3 -4.91 30.27 -5.13
C PHE A 3 -3.77 29.18 -5.19
N SER A 4 -4.00 28.03 -4.54
CA SER A 4 -3.71 26.61 -4.89
C SER A 4 -2.47 26.09 -5.65
N GLY A 5 -1.89 24.99 -5.13
CA GLY A 5 -1.55 23.81 -5.95
C GLY A 5 -0.20 23.12 -5.70
N GLY A 6 -0.21 21.82 -5.35
CA GLY A 6 0.90 20.91 -5.70
C GLY A 6 1.60 20.10 -4.59
N ILE A 7 0.88 19.40 -3.70
CA ILE A 7 1.45 18.26 -2.96
C ILE A 7 1.62 17.06 -3.89
N ALA A 8 2.68 17.06 -4.72
CA ALA A 8 2.93 16.00 -5.68
C ALA A 8 4.42 15.65 -5.79
N GLN A 9 4.96 14.99 -4.74
CA GLN A 9 6.08 14.06 -4.93
C GLN A 9 6.08 13.01 -3.82
N PHE A 10 4.97 12.28 -3.68
CA PHE A 10 4.89 11.12 -2.80
C PHE A 10 5.71 9.96 -3.38
N TYR A 11 6.82 9.64 -2.70
CA TYR A 11 7.42 8.31 -2.55
C TYR A 11 7.51 7.40 -3.79
N MET A 12 8.55 7.57 -4.63
CA MET A 12 9.23 6.42 -5.26
C MET A 12 10.59 6.80 -5.91
N TYR A 13 11.64 7.00 -5.10
CA TYR A 13 13.04 6.91 -5.54
C TYR A 13 14.04 6.77 -4.36
N TYR A 14 13.92 5.69 -3.58
CA TYR A 14 15.00 5.22 -2.70
C TYR A 14 15.43 3.86 -3.28
N LEU A 15 16.60 3.61 -3.85
CA LEU A 15 17.84 4.37 -3.98
C LEU A 15 18.65 3.64 -5.08
N SER A 16 18.61 4.09 -6.33
CA SER A 16 19.55 3.57 -7.36
C SER A 16 20.94 4.17 -7.24
N ASP A 17 21.12 5.27 -6.51
CA ASP A 17 22.42 5.90 -6.35
C ASP A 17 22.48 6.57 -4.98
N ARG A 18 23.31 6.04 -4.09
CA ARG A 18 24.20 6.79 -3.20
C ARG A 18 25.01 5.84 -2.32
N LEU A 19 26.06 5.27 -2.92
CA LEU A 19 27.27 4.82 -2.22
C LEU A 19 28.21 6.01 -1.98
N ILE A 20 27.71 7.11 -1.42
CA ILE A 20 28.57 8.20 -0.96
C ILE A 20 28.02 8.63 0.39
N GLY A 21 28.84 8.41 1.41
CA GLY A 21 28.47 8.54 2.81
C GLY A 21 27.78 9.86 3.12
N LEU A 22 26.75 9.76 3.96
CA LEU A 22 26.55 10.52 5.19
C LEU A 22 25.05 10.44 5.54
N ASN A 23 24.81 10.03 6.79
CA ASN A 23 23.54 10.12 7.51
C ASN A 23 22.47 9.08 7.15
N GLN A 24 22.63 7.93 7.79
CA GLN A 24 21.64 7.38 8.71
C GLN A 24 20.24 7.22 8.11
N LEU A 25 19.97 5.97 7.70
CA LEU A 25 18.68 5.43 7.33
C LEU A 25 17.67 5.64 8.49
N PHE A 26 17.13 6.85 8.61
CA PHE A 26 15.97 7.19 9.44
C PHE A 26 14.67 6.82 8.73
N ALA A 27 14.66 5.77 7.92
CA ALA A 27 13.44 5.01 7.78
C ALA A 27 13.31 4.25 9.10
N LYS A 28 12.53 4.81 10.04
CA LYS A 28 11.97 4.03 11.15
C LYS A 28 11.56 2.70 10.54
N SER A 29 12.29 1.63 10.85
CA SER A 29 11.90 0.29 10.47
C SER A 29 10.52 0.10 11.09
N ILE A 30 9.47 0.32 10.31
CA ILE A 30 8.14 -0.11 10.69
C ILE A 30 8.24 -1.62 10.65
N THR A 31 8.63 -2.21 11.78
CA THR A 31 8.50 -3.64 12.03
C THR A 31 7.00 -3.89 12.16
N GLU A 32 6.28 -3.73 11.05
CA GLU A 32 4.94 -4.28 10.94
C GLU A 32 5.13 -5.79 10.82
N PRO A 33 4.43 -6.59 11.63
CA PRO A 33 4.40 -8.01 11.40
C PRO A 33 3.98 -8.23 9.94
N SER A 34 4.66 -9.13 9.23
CA SER A 34 4.13 -9.54 7.93
C SER A 34 2.73 -10.09 8.14
N LEU A 35 1.75 -9.64 7.35
CA LEU A 35 0.42 -10.24 7.39
C LEU A 35 0.54 -11.75 7.11
N SER A 36 -0.17 -12.56 7.89
CA SER A 36 -0.33 -13.99 7.57
C SER A 36 -1.00 -14.13 6.21
N ASN A 37 -0.70 -15.23 5.50
CA ASN A 37 -1.38 -15.58 4.26
C ASN A 37 -2.90 -15.55 4.40
N ASP A 38 -3.44 -15.96 5.56
CA ASP A 38 -4.89 -15.94 5.83
C ASP A 38 -5.45 -14.52 5.90
N ASN A 39 -4.70 -13.57 6.46
CA ASN A 39 -5.10 -12.15 6.46
C ASN A 39 -5.07 -11.58 5.04
N ILE A 40 -4.09 -11.99 4.22
CA ILE A 40 -4.03 -11.56 2.82
C ILE A 40 -5.21 -12.16 2.03
N LYS A 41 -5.58 -13.43 2.27
CA LYS A 41 -6.78 -14.05 1.67
C LYS A 41 -8.05 -13.32 2.10
N TYR A 42 -8.15 -12.93 3.36
CA TYR A 42 -9.27 -12.13 3.86
C TYR A 42 -9.37 -10.81 3.10
N ILE A 43 -8.27 -10.05 2.99
CA ILE A 43 -8.21 -8.81 2.23
C ILE A 43 -8.64 -9.03 0.78
N GLN A 44 -8.09 -10.03 0.10
CA GLN A 44 -8.41 -10.36 -1.29
C GLN A 44 -9.91 -10.67 -1.46
N ASN A 45 -10.47 -11.48 -0.56
CA ASN A 45 -11.89 -11.83 -0.57
C ASN A 45 -12.78 -10.60 -0.32
N THR A 46 -12.45 -9.78 0.67
CA THR A 46 -13.22 -8.56 0.98
C THR A 46 -13.15 -7.56 -0.17
N LEU A 47 -11.98 -7.33 -0.76
CA LEU A 47 -11.85 -6.48 -1.95
C LEU A 47 -12.69 -7.02 -3.12
N ASN A 48 -12.69 -8.34 -3.36
CA ASN A 48 -13.55 -8.94 -4.38
C ASN A 48 -15.04 -8.69 -4.11
N LYS A 49 -15.49 -8.82 -2.86
CA LYS A 49 -16.88 -8.53 -2.45
C LYS A 49 -17.25 -7.06 -2.64
N LEU A 50 -16.29 -6.15 -2.45
CA LEU A 50 -16.46 -4.71 -2.67
C LEU A 50 -16.41 -4.33 -4.16
N GLY A 51 -16.34 -5.30 -5.08
CA GLY A 51 -16.31 -5.08 -6.53
C GLY A 51 -14.91 -4.85 -7.09
N PHE A 52 -13.87 -4.94 -6.27
CA PHE A 52 -12.49 -4.79 -6.69
C PHE A 52 -11.86 -6.16 -6.99
N ASN A 53 -11.65 -6.48 -8.27
CA ASN A 53 -11.15 -7.79 -8.70
C ASN A 53 -9.67 -7.99 -8.34
N THR A 54 -9.40 -8.64 -7.20
CA THR A 54 -8.06 -9.09 -6.79
C THR A 54 -7.65 -10.41 -7.44
N GLY A 55 -8.60 -11.13 -8.05
CA GLY A 55 -8.41 -12.50 -8.56
C GLY A 55 -8.71 -13.54 -7.50
N GLU A 56 -8.08 -14.71 -7.62
CA GLU A 56 -8.23 -15.79 -6.66
C GLU A 56 -7.57 -15.42 -5.31
N PRO A 57 -8.29 -15.53 -4.18
CA PRO A 57 -7.73 -15.31 -2.85
C PRO A 57 -6.71 -16.39 -2.47
N ASN A 58 -5.49 -16.27 -2.98
CA ASN A 58 -4.41 -17.22 -2.77
C ASN A 58 -3.50 -16.86 -1.58
N GLY A 59 -3.69 -15.69 -0.96
CA GLY A 59 -2.89 -15.22 0.17
C GLY A 59 -1.57 -14.57 -0.24
N ILE A 60 -1.32 -14.38 -1.54
CA ILE A 60 -0.12 -13.75 -2.06
C ILE A 60 -0.44 -12.31 -2.45
N SER A 61 0.28 -11.35 -1.87
CA SER A 61 0.18 -9.92 -2.20
C SER A 61 0.89 -9.58 -3.52
N GLY A 62 0.47 -10.22 -4.62
CA GLY A 62 1.03 -10.04 -5.96
C GLY A 62 0.69 -8.67 -6.58
N GLN A 63 1.15 -8.47 -7.82
CA GLN A 63 0.90 -7.22 -8.55
C GLN A 63 -0.58 -6.88 -8.66
N LYS A 64 -1.43 -7.88 -8.93
CA LYS A 64 -2.88 -7.70 -9.04
C LYS A 64 -3.47 -7.21 -7.72
N THR A 65 -3.16 -7.86 -6.60
CA THR A 65 -3.62 -7.44 -5.27
C THR A 65 -3.19 -6.00 -4.96
N ARG A 66 -1.92 -5.63 -5.22
CA ARG A 66 -1.45 -4.25 -5.03
C ARG A 66 -2.17 -3.22 -5.91
N CYS A 67 -2.39 -3.53 -7.19
CA CYS A 67 -3.16 -2.65 -8.08
C CYS A 67 -4.59 -2.44 -7.59
N THR A 68 -5.23 -3.51 -7.15
CA THR A 68 -6.60 -3.50 -6.64
C THR A 68 -6.69 -2.75 -5.31
N THR A 69 -5.71 -2.91 -4.43
CA THR A 69 -5.57 -2.11 -3.20
C THR A 69 -5.48 -0.62 -3.52
N ARG A 70 -4.70 -0.21 -4.53
CA ARG A 70 -4.65 1.20 -4.95
C ARG A 70 -5.99 1.71 -5.44
N ALA A 71 -6.73 0.89 -6.18
CA ALA A 71 -8.08 1.25 -6.63
C ALA A 71 -9.04 1.47 -5.45
N TYR A 72 -9.00 0.57 -4.46
CA TYR A 72 -9.76 0.71 -3.22
C TYR A 72 -9.36 1.95 -2.42
N GLN A 73 -8.07 2.20 -2.24
CA GLN A 73 -7.55 3.38 -1.55
C GLN A 73 -8.01 4.66 -2.25
N LYS A 74 -7.93 4.71 -3.58
CA LYS A 74 -8.43 5.83 -4.39
C LYS A 74 -9.93 6.06 -4.19
N ALA A 75 -10.73 5.00 -4.20
CA ALA A 75 -12.17 5.09 -4.01
C ALA A 75 -12.55 5.60 -2.61
N ASN A 76 -11.78 5.24 -1.60
CA ASN A 76 -12.01 5.61 -0.20
C ASN A 76 -11.23 6.86 0.27
N LYS A 77 -10.58 7.58 -0.66
CA LYS A 77 -9.75 8.77 -0.36
C LYS A 77 -8.63 8.51 0.66
N LEU A 78 -8.11 7.29 0.67
CA LEU A 78 -6.96 6.87 1.48
C LEU A 78 -5.63 7.19 0.74
N PRO A 79 -4.49 7.22 1.44
CA PRO A 79 -3.17 7.24 0.80
C PRO A 79 -3.04 6.07 -0.20
N ILE A 80 -2.70 6.38 -1.46
CA ILE A 80 -2.67 5.41 -2.56
C ILE A 80 -1.26 4.80 -2.69
N ASP A 81 -0.79 4.13 -1.64
CA ASP A 81 0.52 3.46 -1.62
C ASP A 81 0.46 2.04 -2.24
N GLY A 82 -0.72 1.43 -2.28
CA GLY A 82 -0.92 0.04 -2.69
C GLY A 82 -0.37 -1.00 -1.72
N TYR A 83 -0.08 -0.59 -0.48
CA TYR A 83 0.50 -1.46 0.52
C TYR A 83 -0.56 -2.36 1.17
N VAL A 84 -0.31 -3.67 1.13
CA VAL A 84 -1.21 -4.70 1.66
C VAL A 84 -0.75 -5.02 3.08
N GLY A 85 -1.05 -4.14 4.02
CA GLY A 85 -0.62 -4.23 5.42
C GLY A 85 -1.75 -4.13 6.44
N TYR A 86 -1.40 -4.01 7.72
CA TYR A 86 -2.37 -3.97 8.82
C TYR A 86 -3.36 -2.81 8.71
N GLN A 87 -2.92 -1.66 8.24
CA GLN A 87 -3.80 -0.50 8.04
C GLN A 87 -4.93 -0.84 7.05
N LEU A 88 -4.60 -1.48 5.93
CA LEU A 88 -5.61 -1.93 4.97
C LEU A 88 -6.52 -3.00 5.58
N LEU A 89 -5.97 -3.95 6.34
CA LEU A 89 -6.76 -4.98 7.02
C LEU A 89 -7.80 -4.36 7.96
N GLN A 90 -7.42 -3.36 8.74
CA GLN A 90 -8.33 -2.65 9.66
C GLN A 90 -9.44 -1.88 8.94
N GLN A 91 -9.20 -1.39 7.72
CA GLN A 91 -10.24 -0.69 6.93
C GLN A 91 -11.25 -1.66 6.28
N LEU A 92 -10.89 -2.95 6.18
CA LEU A 92 -11.71 -3.98 5.55
C LEU A 92 -12.47 -4.85 6.58
N GLN A 93 -12.25 -4.61 7.87
CA GLN A 93 -13.02 -5.16 8.99
C GLN A 93 -14.20 -4.25 9.32
#